data_AF-E4XJ98-F1
#
_entry.id   AF-E4XJ98-F1
#
_cell.length_a   1.000
_cell.length_b   1.000
_cell.length_c   1.000
_cell.angle_alpha   90.00
_cell.angle_beta   90.00
_cell.angle_gamma   90.00
#
_symmetry.space_group_name_H-M   'P 1'
#
loop_
_entity.id
_entity.type
_entity.pdbx_description
1 polymer ?
#
loop_
_entity_poly.entity_id
_entity_poly.type
_entity_poly.pdbx_seq_one_letter_code
_entity_poly.pdbx_strand_id
1 'polypeptide(L)'
;MSAATKITSNPVQNAISVVLVVLIMLQARNMVIEHEINKSKLVRNHVVDEMRSVVDELVREESATFVQIPRAGLNNSDKSVIDIDQSPQHLLQNAPFPIAELSSDQLIVENEENFDKSTCTDDFKLFDTPKPITALSSFPGSGNTWSRHLLHMATGIWTGNAKSSSKLKQAGWLAEDIDCNSGLTIAVKTHRWHTMKKCAYNKVIMVVRNPFYAFIAEFNREVASKTAEVEAAAFKHDGTVENKRLPLTYNIQEWNEFVALSTREYLAFFTDWLHEYKGPFTAICFEELVEKPKQGVSDMLEFLRFPLYRLDCIFANLEGDFHREHHITPSLSKLFNPEQAEKILSVIKRVSELLVQHRLRDCTSFFNYITLFD
;
A
#
# COMPACT_ATOMS: atom_id res chain seq x y z
N MET A 1 -75.96 24.78 18.87
CA MET A 1 -76.01 23.94 17.65
C MET A 1 -74.70 24.14 16.91
N SER A 2 -73.74 23.22 17.08
CA SER A 2 -72.44 23.28 16.40
C SER A 2 -72.43 22.20 15.31
N ALA A 3 -72.37 22.63 14.05
CA ALA A 3 -72.22 21.74 12.90
C ALA A 3 -70.73 21.43 12.72
N ALA A 4 -70.29 20.26 13.19
CA ALA A 4 -68.96 19.75 12.91
C ALA A 4 -68.98 19.07 11.54
N THR A 5 -68.43 19.76 10.53
CA THR A 5 -68.19 19.24 9.19
C THR A 5 -67.17 18.10 9.26
N LYS A 6 -67.63 16.86 9.04
CA LYS A 6 -66.79 15.66 9.05
C LYS A 6 -66.03 15.60 7.71
N ILE A 7 -64.77 16.04 7.70
CA ILE A 7 -63.88 15.85 6.55
C ILE A 7 -63.45 14.38 6.53
N THR A 8 -64.05 13.60 5.63
CA THR A 8 -63.61 12.24 5.34
C THR A 8 -62.40 12.31 4.41
N SER A 9 -61.19 12.10 4.95
CA SER A 9 -59.96 12.03 4.15
C SER A 9 -59.97 10.76 3.29
N ASN A 10 -59.92 10.92 1.97
CA ASN A 10 -59.86 9.81 1.03
C ASN A 10 -58.48 9.12 1.11
N PRO A 11 -58.41 7.84 1.51
CA PRO A 11 -57.14 7.14 1.73
C PRO A 11 -56.29 7.01 0.45
N VAL A 12 -56.92 7.02 -0.73
CA VAL A 12 -56.21 7.02 -2.02
C VAL A 12 -55.46 8.33 -2.24
N GLN A 13 -56.06 9.45 -1.83
CA GLN A 13 -55.49 10.79 -1.99
C GLN A 13 -54.28 10.98 -1.07
N ASN A 14 -54.33 10.45 0.15
CA ASN A 14 -53.20 10.43 1.08
C ASN A 14 -52.04 9.56 0.56
N ALA A 15 -52.33 8.40 -0.03
CA ALA A 15 -51.30 7.53 -0.61
C ALA A 15 -50.59 8.20 -1.79
N ILE A 16 -51.34 8.89 -2.67
CA ILE A 16 -50.78 9.65 -3.79
C ILE A 16 -49.90 10.79 -3.29
N SER A 17 -50.32 11.52 -2.25
CA SER A 17 -49.51 12.59 -1.65
C SER A 17 -48.20 12.08 -1.06
N VAL A 18 -48.19 10.91 -0.41
CA VAL A 18 -46.97 10.31 0.15
C VAL A 18 -46.00 9.89 -0.96
N VAL A 19 -46.49 9.23 -2.02
CA VAL A 19 -45.67 8.82 -3.17
C VAL A 19 -45.07 10.04 -3.87
N LEU A 20 -45.84 11.12 -4.02
CA LEU A 20 -45.37 12.35 -4.64
C LEU A 20 -44.25 13.02 -3.82
N VAL A 21 -44.37 13.04 -2.49
CA VAL A 21 -43.33 13.58 -1.59
C VAL A 21 -42.04 12.74 -1.68
N VAL A 22 -42.15 11.41 -1.74
CA VAL A 22 -40.98 10.53 -1.90
C VAL A 22 -40.29 10.73 -3.24
N LEU A 23 -41.05 10.91 -4.34
CA LEU A 23 -40.48 11.20 -5.66
C LEU A 23 -39.75 12.55 -5.70
N ILE A 24 -40.32 13.58 -5.08
CA ILE A 24 -39.69 14.91 -4.97
C ILE A 24 -38.39 14.82 -4.16
N MET A 25 -38.39 14.08 -3.04
CA MET A 25 -37.19 13.85 -2.22
C MET A 25 -36.09 13.11 -3.02
N LEU A 26 -36.46 12.12 -3.83
CA LEU A 26 -35.51 11.37 -4.67
C LEU A 26 -34.95 12.23 -5.80
N GLN A 27 -35.78 13.07 -6.44
CA GLN A 27 -35.31 14.02 -7.46
C GLN A 27 -34.36 15.06 -6.85
N ALA A 28 -34.68 15.62 -5.69
CA ALA A 28 -33.81 16.55 -4.99
C ALA A 28 -32.46 15.90 -4.63
N ARG A 29 -32.47 14.64 -4.17
CA ARG A 29 -31.25 13.89 -3.86
C ARG A 29 -30.40 13.63 -5.11
N ASN A 30 -31.02 13.28 -6.24
CA ASN A 30 -30.32 13.11 -7.52
C ASN A 30 -29.69 14.43 -8.01
N MET A 31 -30.39 15.56 -7.88
CA MET A 31 -29.86 16.87 -8.27
C MET A 31 -28.64 17.27 -7.43
N VAL A 32 -28.65 16.98 -6.12
CA VAL A 32 -27.48 17.23 -5.24
C VAL A 32 -26.30 16.35 -5.61
N ILE A 33 -26.54 15.07 -5.95
CA ILE A 33 -25.48 14.15 -6.39
C ILE A 33 -24.88 14.62 -7.72
N GLU A 34 -25.70 15.01 -8.70
CA GLU A 34 -25.19 15.55 -9.98
C GLU A 34 -24.41 16.86 -9.79
N HIS A 35 -24.85 17.73 -8.87
CA HIS A 35 -24.12 18.96 -8.55
C HIS A 35 -22.73 18.67 -7.97
N GLU A 36 -22.61 17.74 -7.01
CA GLU A 36 -21.31 17.36 -6.43
C GLU A 36 -20.41 16.62 -7.43
N ILE A 37 -20.97 15.78 -8.32
CA ILE A 37 -20.21 15.16 -9.42
C ILE A 37 -19.67 16.23 -10.38
N ASN A 38 -20.47 17.23 -10.74
CA ASN A 38 -20.05 18.31 -11.63
C ASN A 38 -19.00 19.22 -10.97
N LYS A 39 -19.12 19.49 -9.67
CA LYS A 39 -18.11 20.20 -8.88
C LYS A 39 -16.79 19.43 -8.82
N SER A 40 -16.85 18.11 -8.62
CA SER A 40 -15.67 17.22 -8.66
C SER A 40 -15.00 17.19 -10.05
N LYS A 41 -15.79 17.17 -11.13
CA LYS A 41 -15.26 17.27 -12.51
C LYS A 41 -14.60 18.63 -12.77
N LEU A 42 -15.18 19.72 -12.29
CA LEU A 42 -14.61 21.06 -12.44
C LEU A 42 -13.27 21.19 -11.70
N VAL A 43 -13.19 20.69 -10.46
CA VAL A 43 -11.93 20.64 -9.69
C VAL A 43 -10.88 19.77 -10.40
N ARG A 44 -11.28 18.61 -10.93
CA ARG A 44 -10.39 17.72 -11.67
C ARG A 44 -9.83 18.40 -12.93
N ASN A 45 -10.68 19.08 -13.71
CA ASN A 45 -10.24 19.79 -14.91
C ASN A 45 -9.29 20.94 -14.56
N HIS A 46 -9.57 21.69 -13.49
CA HIS A 46 -8.69 22.76 -13.04
C HIS A 46 -7.29 22.25 -12.63
N VAL A 47 -7.23 21.12 -11.90
CA VAL A 47 -5.96 20.47 -11.52
C VAL A 47 -5.20 19.96 -12.76
N VAL A 48 -5.90 19.45 -13.76
CA VAL A 48 -5.28 19.01 -15.03
C VAL A 48 -4.71 20.19 -15.83
N ASP A 49 -5.42 21.32 -15.85
CA ASP A 49 -4.94 22.53 -16.53
C ASP A 49 -3.74 23.17 -15.80
N GLU A 50 -3.74 23.20 -14.46
CA GLU A 50 -2.56 23.61 -13.67
C GLU A 50 -1.35 22.69 -13.91
N MET A 51 -1.57 21.38 -13.91
CA MET A 51 -0.51 20.41 -14.21
C MET A 51 0.06 20.58 -15.62
N ARG A 52 -0.78 20.88 -16.63
CA ARG A 52 -0.32 21.14 -17.99
C ARG A 52 0.52 22.42 -18.07
N SER A 53 0.14 23.47 -17.34
CA SER A 53 0.93 24.71 -17.26
C SER A 53 2.31 24.48 -16.65
N VAL A 54 2.41 23.66 -15.60
CA VAL A 54 3.69 23.31 -14.96
C VAL A 54 4.57 22.49 -15.89
N VAL A 55 3.99 21.55 -16.64
CA VAL A 55 4.73 20.78 -17.65
C VAL A 55 5.25 21.67 -18.78
N ASP A 56 4.45 22.60 -19.28
CA ASP A 56 4.87 23.54 -20.34
C ASP A 56 5.97 24.52 -19.87
N GLU A 57 6.00 24.84 -18.58
CA GLU A 57 7.06 25.67 -17.96
C GLU A 57 8.38 24.90 -17.84
N LEU A 58 8.33 23.63 -17.40
CA LEU A 58 9.49 22.73 -17.33
C LEU A 58 10.10 22.45 -18.72
N VAL A 59 9.25 22.29 -19.75
CA VAL A 59 9.72 22.10 -21.14
C VAL A 59 10.40 23.36 -21.70
N ARG A 60 9.98 24.56 -21.27
CA ARG A 60 10.68 25.81 -21.62
C ARG A 60 12.03 25.94 -20.92
N GLU A 61 12.15 25.50 -19.68
CA GLU A 61 13.42 25.52 -18.94
C GLU A 61 14.45 24.52 -19.52
N GLU A 62 14.04 23.32 -19.93
CA GLU A 62 14.93 22.36 -20.62
C GLU A 62 15.43 22.88 -21.99
N SER A 63 14.65 23.72 -22.66
CA SER A 63 15.02 24.32 -23.94
C SER A 63 16.08 25.43 -23.82
N ALA A 64 16.30 25.96 -22.60
CA ALA A 64 17.23 27.08 -22.36
C ALA A 64 18.67 26.63 -22.00
N THR A 65 18.89 25.35 -21.73
CA THR A 65 20.21 24.79 -21.35
C THR A 65 20.68 23.71 -22.31
N PHE A 66 20.96 24.09 -23.56
CA PHE A 66 21.71 23.24 -24.50
C PHE A 66 23.12 23.82 -24.69
N VAL A 67 24.03 23.48 -23.77
CA VAL A 67 25.48 23.68 -23.97
C VAL A 67 25.94 22.58 -24.93
N GLN A 68 26.31 22.97 -26.15
CA GLN A 68 26.90 22.07 -27.15
C GLN A 68 28.24 21.51 -26.64
N ILE A 69 28.36 20.18 -26.55
CA ILE A 69 29.64 19.48 -26.40
C ILE A 69 30.09 18.99 -27.78
N PRO A 70 31.35 19.24 -28.23
CA PRO A 70 31.79 18.87 -29.57
C PRO A 70 31.92 17.35 -29.75
N ARG A 71 31.43 16.84 -30.90
CA ARG A 71 31.70 15.49 -31.40
C ARG A 71 33.13 15.40 -31.95
N ALA A 72 33.98 14.59 -31.32
CA ALA A 72 35.20 14.10 -31.95
C ALA A 72 35.48 12.64 -31.55
N GLY A 73 35.54 11.76 -32.56
CA GLY A 73 36.33 10.54 -32.57
C GLY A 73 35.71 9.27 -31.99
N LEU A 74 34.91 8.55 -32.77
CA LEU A 74 34.77 7.09 -32.62
C LEU A 74 34.95 6.44 -33.99
N ASN A 75 36.10 5.77 -34.16
CA ASN A 75 36.42 4.93 -35.30
C ASN A 75 35.64 3.61 -35.22
N ASN A 76 35.13 3.19 -36.37
CA ASN A 76 34.55 1.88 -36.63
C ASN A 76 35.64 0.80 -36.65
N SER A 77 35.72 -0.01 -35.59
CA SER A 77 36.15 -1.42 -35.66
C SER A 77 36.03 -2.04 -34.27
N ASP A 78 34.92 -2.74 -34.01
CA ASP A 78 35.00 -4.15 -33.60
C ASP A 78 33.58 -4.69 -33.39
N LYS A 79 33.23 -5.65 -34.25
CA LYS A 79 32.15 -6.59 -34.03
C LYS A 79 32.75 -7.76 -33.27
N SER A 80 32.40 -7.92 -32.00
CA SER A 80 32.50 -9.20 -31.31
C SER A 80 31.53 -9.24 -30.12
N VAL A 81 30.62 -10.22 -30.20
CA VAL A 81 30.08 -11.07 -29.12
C VAL A 81 29.69 -10.36 -27.81
N ILE A 82 28.37 -10.27 -27.58
CA ILE A 82 27.78 -9.94 -26.28
C ILE A 82 28.06 -11.10 -25.33
N ASP A 83 28.95 -10.88 -24.38
CA ASP A 83 29.18 -11.77 -23.24
C ASP A 83 28.27 -11.31 -22.08
N ILE A 84 27.35 -12.19 -21.68
CA ILE A 84 26.39 -11.99 -20.59
C ILE A 84 27.05 -12.53 -19.33
N ASP A 85 28.01 -11.80 -18.76
CA ASP A 85 28.48 -12.05 -17.39
C ASP A 85 29.28 -10.86 -16.86
N GLN A 86 28.61 -9.80 -16.38
CA GLN A 86 29.21 -8.89 -15.39
C GLN A 86 28.19 -8.52 -14.32
N SER A 87 28.28 -9.25 -13.21
CA SER A 87 27.76 -8.97 -11.88
C SER A 87 27.78 -7.47 -11.52
N PRO A 88 26.73 -6.89 -10.91
CA PRO A 88 26.66 -5.46 -10.54
C PRO A 88 27.63 -5.01 -9.42
N GLN A 89 28.62 -5.83 -9.06
CA GLN A 89 29.53 -5.57 -7.93
C GLN A 89 30.51 -4.41 -8.15
N HIS A 90 30.62 -3.87 -9.37
CA HIS A 90 31.59 -2.82 -9.69
C HIS A 90 31.11 -1.37 -9.47
N LEU A 91 29.86 -1.14 -9.03
CA LEU A 91 29.34 0.19 -8.70
C LEU A 91 29.51 0.59 -7.21
N LEU A 92 30.24 -0.21 -6.43
CA LEU A 92 30.37 -0.03 -4.97
C LEU A 92 31.41 0.99 -4.49
N GLN A 93 32.02 1.78 -5.37
CA GLN A 93 33.02 2.76 -4.95
C GLN A 93 32.58 4.17 -5.33
N ASN A 94 32.30 4.96 -4.29
CA ASN A 94 32.18 6.42 -4.24
C ASN A 94 30.74 7.00 -4.22
N ALA A 95 30.11 6.94 -3.04
CA ALA A 95 29.21 8.00 -2.58
C ALA A 95 29.26 8.09 -1.04
N PRO A 96 29.49 9.30 -0.46
CA PRO A 96 29.48 9.51 0.98
C PRO A 96 28.06 9.84 1.42
N PHE A 97 27.28 8.84 1.81
CA PHE A 97 26.18 9.08 2.74
C PHE A 97 26.60 8.50 4.08
N PRO A 98 26.75 9.32 5.13
CA PRO A 98 27.00 8.80 6.46
C PRO A 98 25.80 7.92 6.79
N ILE A 99 26.05 6.64 7.05
CA ILE A 99 25.19 5.88 7.96
C ILE A 99 25.15 6.76 9.20
N ALA A 100 24.05 7.46 9.44
CA ALA A 100 23.89 8.23 10.66
C ALA A 100 24.15 7.24 11.79
N GLU A 101 25.28 7.39 12.50
CA GLU A 101 25.56 6.60 13.69
C GLU A 101 24.41 6.90 14.65
N LEU A 102 23.51 5.94 14.73
CA LEU A 102 22.36 5.98 15.61
C LEU A 102 22.92 5.98 17.03
N SER A 103 22.67 7.05 17.79
CA SER A 103 23.19 7.17 19.15
C SER A 103 22.78 5.96 19.99
N SER A 104 23.66 5.58 20.91
CA SER A 104 23.59 4.39 21.78
C SER A 104 22.37 4.31 22.71
N ASP A 105 21.50 5.32 22.73
CA ASP A 105 20.56 5.57 23.83
C ASP A 105 19.10 5.18 23.50
N GLN A 106 18.85 4.27 22.55
CA GLN A 106 17.49 3.91 22.10
C GLN A 106 17.15 2.42 22.17
N LEU A 107 17.64 1.69 23.18
CA LEU A 107 17.10 0.36 23.48
C LEU A 107 15.69 0.52 24.07
N ILE A 108 14.71 -0.17 23.49
CA ILE A 108 13.39 -0.28 24.09
C ILE A 108 13.52 -1.33 25.20
N VAL A 109 13.78 -0.87 26.42
CA VAL A 109 13.88 -1.74 27.59
C VAL A 109 12.48 -2.16 28.00
N GLU A 110 12.09 -3.38 27.64
CA GLU A 110 10.98 -4.10 28.29
C GLU A 110 11.56 -5.22 29.16
N ASN A 111 10.93 -5.52 30.29
CA ASN A 111 11.42 -6.52 31.24
C ASN A 111 11.39 -7.94 30.62
N GLU A 112 12.54 -8.41 30.14
CA GLU A 112 12.71 -9.74 29.53
C GLU A 112 12.67 -10.90 30.55
N GLU A 113 13.02 -10.65 31.82
CA GLU A 113 13.40 -11.71 32.78
C GLU A 113 12.27 -12.66 33.22
N ASN A 114 11.01 -12.44 32.82
CA ASN A 114 9.89 -13.31 33.19
C ASN A 114 8.83 -13.44 32.08
N PHE A 115 9.26 -13.62 30.82
CA PHE A 115 8.29 -13.84 29.75
C PHE A 115 7.56 -15.19 29.91
N ASP A 116 6.25 -15.13 30.17
CA ASP A 116 5.36 -16.30 30.14
C ASP A 116 4.73 -16.43 28.75
N LYS A 117 4.98 -17.56 28.07
CA LYS A 117 4.44 -17.86 26.74
C LYS A 117 2.90 -17.88 26.70
N SER A 118 2.23 -18.08 27.84
CA SER A 118 0.77 -17.98 27.93
C SER A 118 0.25 -16.59 27.56
N THR A 119 1.07 -15.55 27.72
CA THR A 119 0.73 -14.14 27.42
C THR A 119 0.71 -13.79 25.93
N CYS A 120 1.04 -14.75 25.04
CA CYS A 120 0.96 -14.52 23.59
C CYS A 120 -0.46 -14.21 23.10
N THR A 121 -1.48 -14.51 23.90
CA THR A 121 -2.90 -14.23 23.62
C THR A 121 -3.43 -13.00 24.36
N ASP A 122 -2.59 -12.32 25.15
CA ASP A 122 -3.00 -11.11 25.87
C ASP A 122 -3.29 -9.97 24.89
N ASP A 123 -4.14 -9.04 25.34
CA ASP A 123 -4.44 -7.82 24.61
C ASP A 123 -3.16 -7.01 24.35
N PHE A 124 -3.03 -6.47 23.14
CA PHE A 124 -1.91 -5.60 22.81
C PHE A 124 -2.07 -4.23 23.49
N LYS A 125 -0.94 -3.64 23.87
CA LYS A 125 -0.86 -2.35 24.57
C LYS A 125 -0.24 -1.25 23.69
N LEU A 126 -0.24 -0.02 24.19
CA LEU A 126 0.58 1.07 23.69
C LEU A 126 1.88 1.14 24.50
N PHE A 127 2.88 1.87 24.01
CA PHE A 127 4.01 2.25 24.85
C PHE A 127 3.57 3.19 25.98
N ASP A 128 4.15 3.03 27.17
CA ASP A 128 3.91 3.94 28.30
C ASP A 128 4.58 5.31 28.10
N THR A 129 5.62 5.36 27.25
CA THR A 129 6.39 6.57 26.94
C THR A 129 6.64 6.69 25.45
N PRO A 130 6.57 7.91 24.88
CA PRO A 130 6.87 8.13 23.47
C PRO A 130 8.25 7.59 23.05
N LYS A 131 8.27 6.85 21.93
CA LYS A 131 9.47 6.32 21.28
C LYS A 131 9.71 7.02 19.92
N PRO A 132 10.92 6.91 19.33
CA PRO A 132 11.17 7.35 17.97
C PRO A 132 10.18 6.71 16.99
N ILE A 133 9.60 7.52 16.11
CA ILE A 133 8.52 7.11 15.24
C ILE A 133 9.11 6.32 14.07
N THR A 134 8.77 5.05 13.96
CA THR A 134 9.19 4.21 12.83
C THR A 134 8.08 4.12 11.79
N ALA A 135 8.38 4.44 10.53
CA ALA A 135 7.48 4.16 9.41
C ALA A 135 7.53 2.67 9.08
N LEU A 136 6.37 2.04 9.01
CA LEU A 136 6.20 0.76 8.31
C LEU A 136 5.63 1.08 6.93
N SER A 137 6.52 1.26 5.96
CA SER A 137 6.21 1.73 4.62
C SER A 137 6.11 0.57 3.64
N SER A 138 5.08 0.55 2.78
CA SER A 138 5.07 -0.34 1.63
C SER A 138 4.09 0.12 0.56
N PHE A 139 4.28 -0.34 -0.67
CA PHE A 139 3.28 -0.17 -1.72
C PHE A 139 1.95 -0.88 -1.33
N PRO A 140 0.78 -0.34 -1.69
CA PRO A 140 -0.49 -1.02 -1.45
C PRO A 140 -0.54 -2.44 -2.03
N GLY A 141 -1.07 -3.40 -1.29
CA GLY A 141 -1.03 -4.82 -1.68
C GLY A 141 0.26 -5.57 -1.30
N SER A 142 1.28 -4.89 -0.78
CA SER A 142 2.57 -5.51 -0.38
C SER A 142 2.60 -6.13 1.03
N GLY A 143 1.45 -6.50 1.60
CA GLY A 143 1.41 -7.21 2.89
C GLY A 143 1.29 -6.35 4.14
N ASN A 144 1.04 -5.04 4.01
CA ASN A 144 0.88 -4.07 5.10
C ASN A 144 0.22 -4.61 6.37
N THR A 145 -1.02 -5.10 6.26
CA THR A 145 -1.80 -5.53 7.44
C THR A 145 -1.17 -6.75 8.10
N TRP A 146 -0.60 -7.67 7.32
CA TRP A 146 0.05 -8.86 7.85
C TRP A 146 1.37 -8.52 8.54
N SER A 147 2.21 -7.66 7.96
CA SER A 147 3.45 -7.19 8.62
C SER A 147 3.16 -6.48 9.95
N ARG A 148 2.08 -5.69 10.01
CA ARG A 148 1.63 -5.06 11.27
C ARG A 148 1.19 -6.10 12.30
N HIS A 149 0.41 -7.08 11.88
CA HIS A 149 -0.05 -8.17 12.73
C HIS A 149 1.12 -8.96 13.32
N LEU A 150 2.11 -9.31 12.49
CA LEU A 150 3.33 -9.98 12.95
C LEU A 150 4.07 -9.15 14.02
N LEU A 151 4.19 -7.84 13.83
CA LEU A 151 4.77 -6.95 14.84
C LEU A 151 3.93 -6.89 16.13
N HIS A 152 2.59 -6.88 16.05
CA HIS A 152 1.75 -6.95 17.23
C HIS A 152 2.01 -8.23 18.02
N MET A 153 2.01 -9.38 17.35
CA MET A 153 2.24 -10.67 17.99
C MET A 153 3.63 -10.73 18.63
N ALA A 154 4.66 -10.28 17.91
CA ALA A 154 6.05 -10.36 18.34
C ALA A 154 6.45 -9.33 19.41
N THR A 155 5.63 -8.30 19.66
CA THR A 155 5.93 -7.24 20.63
C THR A 155 4.89 -7.05 21.73
N GLY A 156 3.66 -7.53 21.50
CA GLY A 156 2.50 -7.18 22.33
C GLY A 156 2.09 -5.71 22.21
N ILE A 157 2.62 -4.95 21.25
CA ILE A 157 2.38 -3.50 21.10
C ILE A 157 1.69 -3.22 19.77
N TRP A 158 0.68 -2.36 19.81
CA TRP A 158 -0.02 -1.95 18.60
C TRP A 158 0.86 -1.13 17.65
N THR A 159 0.63 -1.32 16.35
CA THR A 159 1.08 -0.41 15.28
C THR A 159 0.03 0.67 15.04
N GLY A 160 0.48 1.89 14.78
CA GLY A 160 -0.37 3.00 14.36
C GLY A 160 -0.55 3.04 12.83
N ASN A 161 -1.28 4.03 12.36
CA ASN A 161 -1.53 4.26 10.94
C ASN A 161 -1.53 5.76 10.61
N ALA A 162 -0.77 6.17 9.60
CA ALA A 162 -0.70 7.59 9.20
C ALA A 162 -2.06 8.13 8.71
N LYS A 163 -2.88 7.23 8.16
CA LYS A 163 -4.24 7.48 7.69
C LYS A 163 -5.17 6.37 8.16
N SER A 164 -5.96 6.67 9.19
CA SER A 164 -6.92 5.77 9.82
C SER A 164 -7.75 4.95 8.83
N SER A 165 -7.96 3.67 9.17
CA SER A 165 -8.83 2.75 8.45
C SER A 165 -10.07 2.41 9.28
N SER A 166 -11.26 2.81 8.81
CA SER A 166 -12.53 2.46 9.46
C SER A 166 -12.72 0.94 9.58
N LYS A 167 -12.32 0.18 8.55
CA LYS A 167 -12.43 -1.29 8.53
C LYS A 167 -11.59 -1.95 9.61
N LEU A 168 -10.35 -1.51 9.82
CA LEU A 168 -9.48 -2.09 10.85
C LEU A 168 -9.96 -1.73 12.25
N LYS A 169 -10.48 -0.51 12.45
CA LYS A 169 -11.10 -0.10 13.71
C LYS A 169 -12.29 -0.96 14.09
N GLN A 170 -13.19 -1.22 13.14
CA GLN A 170 -14.35 -2.07 13.36
C GLN A 170 -13.95 -3.51 13.74
N ALA A 171 -12.76 -3.95 13.35
CA ALA A 171 -12.19 -5.24 13.71
C ALA A 171 -11.28 -5.19 14.95
N GLY A 172 -11.33 -4.12 15.75
CA GLY A 172 -10.63 -4.05 17.03
C GLY A 172 -9.18 -3.57 16.98
N TRP A 173 -8.71 -2.97 15.88
CA TRP A 173 -7.37 -2.36 15.85
C TRP A 173 -7.37 -1.02 16.59
N LEU A 174 -7.08 -1.08 17.90
CA LEU A 174 -7.31 0.03 18.83
C LEU A 174 -6.40 1.24 18.60
N ALA A 175 -5.24 1.07 17.94
CA ALA A 175 -4.29 2.15 17.69
C ALA A 175 -4.43 2.84 16.31
N GLU A 176 -5.46 2.54 15.52
CA GLU A 176 -5.65 3.13 14.18
C GLU A 176 -5.83 4.66 14.18
N ASP A 177 -6.41 5.21 15.25
CA ASP A 177 -6.69 6.65 15.40
C ASP A 177 -5.66 7.37 16.28
N ILE A 178 -4.65 6.65 16.79
CA ILE A 178 -3.58 7.27 17.58
C ILE A 178 -2.75 8.17 16.66
N ASP A 179 -2.46 9.38 17.13
CA ASP A 179 -1.65 10.35 16.38
C ASP A 179 -0.31 9.70 15.99
N CYS A 180 0.02 9.76 14.71
CA CYS A 180 1.26 9.21 14.18
C CYS A 180 2.51 9.88 14.75
N ASN A 181 2.39 11.07 15.37
CA ASN A 181 3.47 11.75 16.07
C ASN A 181 3.56 11.43 17.57
N SER A 182 2.66 10.61 18.11
CA SER A 182 2.60 10.33 19.55
C SER A 182 3.79 9.51 20.05
N GLY A 183 4.42 8.71 19.18
CA GLY A 183 5.45 7.75 19.56
C GLY A 183 4.96 6.59 20.43
N LEU A 184 3.64 6.38 20.55
CA LEU A 184 3.04 5.38 21.44
C LEU A 184 2.85 3.98 20.81
N THR A 185 3.22 3.81 19.54
CA THR A 185 3.04 2.57 18.78
C THR A 185 4.37 2.04 18.26
N ILE A 186 4.51 0.72 18.08
CA ILE A 186 5.77 0.09 17.65
C ILE A 186 6.24 0.55 16.26
N ALA A 187 5.29 0.77 15.35
CA ALA A 187 5.53 1.38 14.04
C ALA A 187 4.23 2.01 13.51
N VAL A 188 4.34 2.93 12.56
CA VAL A 188 3.22 3.61 11.92
C VAL A 188 3.14 3.20 10.45
N LYS A 189 2.05 2.53 10.08
CA LYS A 189 1.81 2.14 8.69
C LYS A 189 1.61 3.35 7.78
N THR A 190 2.29 3.37 6.64
CA THR A 190 2.14 4.39 5.60
C THR A 190 2.44 3.85 4.20
N HIS A 191 2.01 4.57 3.17
CA HIS A 191 2.28 4.24 1.76
C HIS A 191 3.14 5.32 1.11
N ARG A 192 2.71 6.59 1.15
CA ARG A 192 3.32 7.63 0.33
C ARG A 192 4.25 8.51 1.14
N TRP A 193 5.38 8.86 0.56
CA TRP A 193 6.35 9.78 1.16
C TRP A 193 5.74 11.12 1.58
N HIS A 194 4.80 11.69 0.82
CA HIS A 194 4.19 12.97 1.19
C HIS A 194 3.46 12.96 2.55
N THR A 195 3.19 11.79 3.13
CA THR A 195 2.69 11.66 4.51
C THR A 195 3.75 12.02 5.57
N MET A 196 5.03 12.11 5.20
CA MET A 196 6.10 12.71 6.02
C MET A 196 5.82 14.16 6.42
N LYS A 197 5.04 14.90 5.62
CA LYS A 197 4.60 16.25 6.02
C LYS A 197 3.68 16.21 7.25
N LYS A 198 3.08 15.05 7.55
CA LYS A 198 2.18 14.84 8.68
C LYS A 198 2.86 14.11 9.85
N CYS A 199 3.75 13.15 9.58
CA CYS A 199 4.36 12.30 10.59
C CYS A 199 5.89 12.39 10.56
N ALA A 200 6.51 12.67 11.71
CA ALA A 200 7.95 12.90 11.84
C ALA A 200 8.75 11.59 11.98
N TYR A 201 8.85 10.78 10.92
CA TYR A 201 9.52 9.47 11.00
C TYR A 201 11.03 9.56 11.26
N ASN A 202 11.48 8.85 12.29
CA ASN A 202 12.89 8.71 12.68
C ASN A 202 13.58 7.49 12.08
N LYS A 203 12.82 6.46 11.68
CA LYS A 203 13.31 5.23 11.03
C LYS A 203 12.31 4.75 9.98
N VAL A 204 12.74 3.94 9.02
CA VAL A 204 11.85 3.31 8.03
C VAL A 204 12.13 1.81 7.90
N ILE A 205 11.08 1.02 8.09
CA ILE A 205 11.00 -0.38 7.65
C ILE A 205 10.20 -0.37 6.35
N MET A 206 10.82 -0.75 5.24
CA MET A 206 10.16 -0.83 3.93
C MET A 206 9.87 -2.29 3.57
N VAL A 207 8.61 -2.64 3.40
CA VAL A 207 8.22 -3.97 2.90
C VAL A 207 8.16 -3.93 1.38
N VAL A 208 8.94 -4.82 0.75
CA VAL A 208 9.10 -4.93 -0.70
C VAL A 208 8.47 -6.25 -1.15
N ARG A 209 7.54 -6.20 -2.12
CA ARG A 209 6.83 -7.38 -2.63
C ARG A 209 6.82 -7.35 -4.15
N ASN A 210 6.88 -8.51 -4.77
CA ASN A 210 6.73 -8.67 -6.21
C ASN A 210 5.49 -7.90 -6.73
N PRO A 211 5.66 -6.93 -7.66
CA PRO A 211 4.59 -6.06 -8.10
C PRO A 211 3.46 -6.81 -8.81
N PHE A 212 3.73 -7.94 -9.48
CA PHE A 212 2.66 -8.74 -10.10
C PHE A 212 1.62 -9.18 -9.06
N TYR A 213 2.09 -9.71 -7.92
CA TYR A 213 1.21 -10.15 -6.85
C TYR A 213 0.67 -8.99 -6.01
N ALA A 214 1.44 -7.91 -5.83
CA ALA A 214 0.96 -6.71 -5.15
C ALA A 214 -0.22 -6.08 -5.92
N PHE A 215 -0.14 -6.00 -7.24
CA PHE A 215 -1.19 -5.42 -8.10
C PHE A 215 -2.47 -6.24 -8.05
N ILE A 216 -2.37 -7.57 -8.17
CA ILE A 216 -3.53 -8.47 -8.01
C ILE A 216 -4.17 -8.28 -6.64
N ALA A 217 -3.36 -8.28 -5.57
CA ALA A 217 -3.84 -8.15 -4.20
C ALA A 217 -4.52 -6.79 -3.95
N GLU A 218 -4.02 -5.74 -4.58
CA GLU A 218 -4.54 -4.39 -4.46
C GLU A 218 -5.82 -4.19 -5.26
N PHE A 219 -5.86 -4.64 -6.51
CA PHE A 219 -7.04 -4.60 -7.35
C PHE A 219 -8.21 -5.33 -6.67
N ASN A 220 -7.96 -6.54 -6.17
CA ASN A 220 -8.98 -7.30 -5.43
C ASN A 220 -9.47 -6.57 -4.18
N ARG A 221 -8.60 -5.78 -3.52
CA ARG A 221 -8.99 -4.98 -2.35
C ARG A 221 -9.91 -3.81 -2.76
N GLU A 222 -9.57 -3.10 -3.83
CA GLU A 222 -10.38 -1.99 -4.33
C GLU A 222 -11.74 -2.45 -4.82
N VAL A 223 -11.76 -3.57 -5.56
CA VAL A 223 -13.01 -4.16 -6.04
C VAL A 223 -13.87 -4.62 -4.88
N ALA A 224 -13.34 -5.39 -3.93
CA ALA A 224 -14.10 -5.85 -2.77
C ALA A 224 -14.65 -4.68 -1.92
N SER A 225 -13.95 -3.53 -1.92
CA SER A 225 -14.43 -2.32 -1.24
C SER A 225 -15.58 -1.65 -1.99
N LYS A 226 -15.56 -1.67 -3.34
CA LYS A 226 -16.66 -1.19 -4.19
C LYS A 226 -17.86 -2.12 -4.13
N THR A 227 -17.68 -3.44 -4.09
CA THR A 227 -18.79 -4.41 -4.01
C THR A 227 -19.45 -4.39 -2.64
N ALA A 228 -18.71 -4.16 -1.56
CA ALA A 228 -19.31 -4.00 -0.22
C ALA A 228 -20.24 -2.77 -0.11
N GLU A 229 -20.02 -1.71 -0.89
CA GLU A 229 -20.98 -0.59 -1.01
C GLU A 229 -22.21 -0.94 -1.86
N VAL A 230 -22.11 -1.95 -2.74
CA VAL A 230 -23.21 -2.44 -3.60
C VAL A 230 -23.96 -3.63 -2.95
N GLU A 231 -23.38 -4.28 -1.94
CA GLU A 231 -23.89 -5.48 -1.26
C GLU A 231 -24.69 -5.17 0.02
N ALA A 232 -25.50 -4.12 -0.01
CA ALA A 232 -26.71 -4.05 0.83
C ALA A 232 -27.96 -4.61 0.13
N ALA A 233 -27.87 -5.01 -1.16
CA ALA A 233 -29.05 -5.48 -1.92
C ALA A 233 -28.87 -6.74 -2.78
N ALA A 234 -27.67 -7.32 -2.94
CA ALA A 234 -27.44 -8.36 -3.95
C ALA A 234 -27.18 -9.80 -3.42
N PHE A 235 -26.98 -10.02 -2.12
CA PHE A 235 -26.79 -11.38 -1.60
C PHE A 235 -28.08 -12.02 -1.11
N LYS A 236 -28.84 -12.59 -2.04
CA LYS A 236 -29.65 -13.78 -1.73
C LYS A 236 -28.95 -15.00 -2.30
N HIS A 237 -28.60 -15.90 -1.39
CA HIS A 237 -28.06 -17.23 -1.64
C HIS A 237 -28.97 -18.08 -2.55
N ASP A 238 -28.36 -18.74 -3.54
CA ASP A 238 -28.82 -20.03 -4.04
C ASP A 238 -27.61 -20.94 -4.35
N GLY A 239 -27.25 -21.75 -3.37
CA GLY A 239 -27.35 -23.21 -3.49
C GLY A 239 -26.52 -24.02 -4.49
N THR A 240 -25.56 -23.46 -5.25
CA THR A 240 -24.72 -24.30 -6.14
C THR A 240 -23.22 -24.07 -5.96
N VAL A 241 -22.51 -25.16 -5.65
CA VAL A 241 -21.15 -25.22 -5.09
C VAL A 241 -20.04 -25.20 -6.18
N GLU A 242 -20.35 -24.97 -7.45
CA GLU A 242 -19.34 -25.02 -8.54
C GLU A 242 -18.96 -23.68 -9.18
N ASN A 243 -19.48 -22.55 -8.68
CA ASN A 243 -19.10 -21.22 -9.16
C ASN A 243 -18.40 -20.39 -8.07
N LYS A 244 -17.33 -20.92 -7.46
CA LYS A 244 -16.34 -20.07 -6.79
C LYS A 244 -15.56 -19.30 -7.87
N ARG A 245 -16.19 -18.22 -8.33
CA ARG A 245 -15.84 -17.43 -9.52
C ARG A 245 -14.38 -16.99 -9.50
N LEU A 246 -13.68 -17.39 -10.56
CA LEU A 246 -12.46 -16.77 -11.05
C LEU A 246 -12.64 -15.24 -11.22
N PRO A 247 -11.56 -14.44 -11.12
CA PRO A 247 -11.58 -13.00 -11.38
C PRO A 247 -11.70 -12.66 -12.89
N LEU A 248 -12.49 -13.43 -13.65
CA LEU A 248 -12.62 -13.30 -15.11
C LEU A 248 -13.90 -12.57 -15.55
N THR A 249 -14.69 -12.04 -14.61
CA THR A 249 -15.82 -11.14 -14.91
C THR A 249 -15.53 -9.70 -14.49
N TYR A 250 -14.28 -9.25 -14.62
CA TYR A 250 -13.94 -7.84 -14.45
C TYR A 250 -13.78 -7.16 -15.81
N ASN A 251 -14.11 -5.88 -15.87
CA ASN A 251 -13.87 -5.09 -17.06
C ASN A 251 -12.36 -5.07 -17.33
N ILE A 252 -11.93 -5.75 -18.40
CA ILE A 252 -10.53 -5.81 -18.83
C ILE A 252 -9.91 -4.42 -18.99
N GLN A 253 -10.74 -3.42 -19.31
CA GLN A 253 -10.30 -2.03 -19.38
C GLN A 253 -9.92 -1.47 -18.00
N GLU A 254 -10.74 -1.68 -16.97
CA GLU A 254 -10.43 -1.23 -15.60
C GLU A 254 -9.16 -1.89 -15.06
N TRP A 255 -8.97 -3.17 -15.35
CA TRP A 255 -7.73 -3.88 -15.01
C TRP A 255 -6.52 -3.29 -15.73
N ASN A 256 -6.61 -3.04 -17.04
CA ASN A 256 -5.50 -2.50 -17.82
C ASN A 256 -5.11 -1.08 -17.38
N GLU A 257 -6.10 -0.23 -17.12
CA GLU A 257 -5.89 1.13 -16.58
C GLU A 257 -5.25 1.07 -15.18
N PHE A 258 -5.73 0.17 -14.33
CA PHE A 258 -5.17 -0.07 -13.01
C PHE A 258 -3.69 -0.50 -13.10
N VAL A 259 -3.36 -1.52 -13.89
CA VAL A 259 -1.98 -2.00 -14.04
C VAL A 259 -1.05 -0.89 -14.55
N ALA A 260 -1.48 -0.10 -15.53
CA ALA A 260 -0.69 1.01 -16.06
C ALA A 260 -0.44 2.11 -15.00
N LEU A 261 -1.43 2.40 -14.16
CA LEU A 261 -1.27 3.34 -13.04
C LEU A 261 -0.37 2.75 -11.95
N SER A 262 -0.67 1.53 -11.48
CA SER A 262 0.08 0.85 -10.43
C SER A 262 1.55 0.64 -10.78
N THR A 263 1.87 0.37 -12.05
CA THR A 263 3.26 0.25 -12.51
C THR A 263 4.05 1.54 -12.28
N ARG A 264 3.44 2.70 -12.58
CA ARG A 264 4.05 4.02 -12.34
C ARG A 264 4.15 4.33 -10.85
N GLU A 265 3.06 4.12 -10.11
CA GLU A 265 2.99 4.38 -8.68
C GLU A 265 3.93 3.48 -7.87
N TYR A 266 4.19 2.25 -8.33
CA TYR A 266 5.12 1.34 -7.70
C TYR A 266 6.54 1.90 -7.77
N LEU A 267 7.01 2.32 -8.94
CA LEU A 267 8.33 2.95 -9.06
C LEU A 267 8.41 4.25 -8.24
N ALA A 268 7.40 5.11 -8.37
CA ALA A 268 7.33 6.37 -7.63
C ALA A 268 7.41 6.15 -6.12
N PHE A 269 6.76 5.13 -5.58
CA PHE A 269 6.85 4.77 -4.17
C PHE A 269 8.31 4.55 -3.72
N PHE A 270 9.10 3.75 -4.45
CA PHE A 270 10.50 3.50 -4.08
C PHE A 270 11.36 4.75 -4.27
N THR A 271 11.20 5.44 -5.40
CA THR A 271 11.93 6.68 -5.68
C THR A 271 11.70 7.71 -4.59
N ASP A 272 10.44 7.98 -4.24
CA ASP A 272 10.09 8.97 -3.22
C ASP A 272 10.72 8.63 -1.86
N TRP A 273 10.59 7.38 -1.39
CA TRP A 273 11.14 7.01 -0.09
C TRP A 273 12.67 7.00 -0.06
N LEU A 274 13.32 6.44 -1.08
CA LEU A 274 14.77 6.28 -1.08
C LEU A 274 15.50 7.59 -1.38
N HIS A 275 14.94 8.44 -2.25
CA HIS A 275 15.58 9.71 -2.59
C HIS A 275 15.36 10.78 -1.53
N GLU A 276 14.19 10.82 -0.90
CA GLU A 276 13.83 11.94 -0.02
C GLU A 276 14.16 11.66 1.45
N TYR A 277 14.06 10.40 1.89
CA TYR A 277 14.40 10.04 3.27
C TYR A 277 15.91 9.91 3.45
N LYS A 278 16.43 10.51 4.52
CA LYS A 278 17.87 10.50 4.84
C LYS A 278 18.21 9.82 6.16
N GLY A 279 17.22 9.28 6.86
CA GLY A 279 17.43 8.57 8.11
C GLY A 279 17.73 7.07 7.91
N PRO A 280 17.76 6.30 9.00
CA PRO A 280 17.97 4.86 8.99
C PRO A 280 16.85 4.09 8.28
N PHE A 281 17.25 3.13 7.46
CA PHE A 281 16.36 2.40 6.57
C PHE A 281 16.67 0.91 6.63
N THR A 282 15.64 0.07 6.59
CA THR A 282 15.78 -1.38 6.32
C THR A 282 14.73 -1.84 5.32
N ALA A 283 15.08 -2.81 4.49
CA ALA A 283 14.18 -3.43 3.53
C ALA A 283 13.85 -4.86 3.98
N ILE A 284 12.56 -5.17 4.03
CA ILE A 284 12.04 -6.51 4.32
C ILE A 284 11.41 -7.08 3.05
N CYS A 285 11.94 -8.21 2.59
CA CYS A 285 11.47 -8.88 1.40
C CYS A 285 10.25 -9.74 1.75
N PHE A 286 9.09 -9.40 1.20
CA PHE A 286 7.82 -10.03 1.55
C PHE A 286 7.83 -11.53 1.23
N GLU A 287 8.40 -11.92 0.09
CA GLU A 287 8.50 -13.32 -0.33
C GLU A 287 9.24 -14.18 0.70
N GLU A 288 10.33 -13.66 1.24
CA GLU A 288 11.07 -14.35 2.30
C GLU A 288 10.38 -14.22 3.66
N LEU A 289 9.71 -13.11 3.96
CA LEU A 289 8.90 -12.98 5.18
C LEU A 289 7.80 -14.04 5.23
N VAL A 290 7.21 -14.41 4.09
CA VAL A 290 6.27 -15.54 3.96
C VAL A 290 6.96 -16.88 4.21
N GLU A 291 8.13 -17.10 3.63
CA GLU A 291 8.86 -18.37 3.76
C GLU A 291 9.44 -18.57 5.18
N LYS A 292 9.97 -17.50 5.78
CA LYS A 292 10.73 -17.50 7.04
C LYS A 292 10.24 -16.37 7.96
N PRO A 293 8.98 -16.42 8.44
CA PRO A 293 8.38 -15.32 9.19
C PRO A 293 9.14 -14.99 10.47
N LYS A 294 9.65 -16.00 11.20
CA LYS A 294 10.45 -15.76 12.41
C LYS A 294 11.70 -14.94 12.13
N GLN A 295 12.43 -15.23 11.04
CA GLN A 295 13.63 -14.48 10.69
C GLN A 295 13.28 -13.06 10.25
N GLY A 296 12.33 -12.89 9.33
CA GLY A 296 11.95 -11.57 8.84
C GLY A 296 11.40 -10.65 9.93
N VAL A 297 10.66 -11.19 10.92
CA VAL A 297 10.22 -10.43 12.09
C VAL A 297 11.38 -10.13 13.03
N SER A 298 12.30 -11.08 13.24
CA SER A 298 13.53 -10.83 14.01
C SER A 298 14.34 -9.66 13.43
N ASP A 299 14.50 -9.61 12.11
CA ASP A 299 15.22 -8.54 11.41
C ASP A 299 14.54 -7.17 11.63
N MET A 300 13.20 -7.14 11.62
CA MET A 300 12.44 -5.92 11.96
C MET A 300 12.70 -5.48 13.41
N LEU A 301 12.63 -6.41 14.37
CA LEU A 301 12.81 -6.10 15.80
C LEU A 301 14.24 -5.65 16.11
N GLU A 302 15.24 -6.26 15.49
CA GLU A 302 16.65 -5.84 15.62
C GLU A 302 16.84 -4.40 15.14
N PHE A 303 16.29 -4.06 13.96
CA PHE A 303 16.32 -2.69 13.44
C PHE A 303 15.59 -1.69 14.36
N LEU A 304 14.46 -2.11 14.94
CA LEU A 304 13.71 -1.34 15.92
C LEU A 304 14.45 -1.18 17.25
N ARG A 305 15.46 -2.03 17.53
CA ARG A 305 16.10 -2.20 18.85
C ARG A 305 15.07 -2.63 19.91
N PHE A 306 14.17 -3.53 19.51
CA PHE A 306 13.15 -4.13 20.35
C PHE A 306 13.56 -5.55 20.75
N PRO A 307 13.37 -5.95 22.02
CA PRO A 307 13.80 -7.25 22.52
C PRO A 307 13.03 -8.43 21.89
N LEU A 308 13.68 -9.57 21.73
CA LEU A 308 13.14 -10.73 20.99
C LEU A 308 12.32 -11.69 21.86
N TYR A 309 12.06 -11.35 23.12
CA TYR A 309 11.44 -12.23 24.11
C TYR A 309 10.07 -12.79 23.68
N ARG A 310 9.29 -12.03 22.89
CA ARG A 310 7.97 -12.39 22.34
C ARG A 310 8.00 -12.92 20.91
N LEU A 311 9.17 -13.10 20.30
CA LEU A 311 9.27 -13.43 18.87
C LEU A 311 8.48 -14.70 18.50
N ASP A 312 8.46 -15.72 19.37
CA ASP A 312 7.72 -16.96 19.11
C ASP A 312 6.19 -16.82 19.17
N CYS A 313 5.65 -15.72 19.69
CA CYS A 313 4.22 -15.46 19.72
C CYS A 313 3.61 -15.29 18.33
N ILE A 314 4.41 -14.98 17.29
CA ILE A 314 3.90 -14.93 15.91
C ILE A 314 3.21 -16.23 15.51
N PHE A 315 3.62 -17.38 16.05
CA PHE A 315 3.04 -18.67 15.72
C PHE A 315 1.77 -19.00 16.50
N ALA A 316 1.42 -18.23 17.53
CA ALA A 316 0.13 -18.37 18.21
C ALA A 316 -1.02 -17.92 17.30
N ASN A 317 -0.76 -16.97 16.40
CA ASN A 317 -1.70 -16.53 15.37
C ASN A 317 -0.90 -15.96 14.17
N LEU A 318 -0.37 -16.83 13.31
CA LEU A 318 0.51 -16.40 12.20
C LEU A 318 -0.26 -15.68 11.10
N GLU A 319 -1.45 -16.17 10.77
CA GLU A 319 -2.27 -15.66 9.68
C GLU A 319 -2.88 -14.30 10.08
N GLY A 320 -3.53 -14.23 11.24
CA GLY A 320 -4.34 -13.08 11.64
C GLY A 320 -5.64 -12.95 10.83
N ASP A 321 -6.52 -12.05 11.27
CA ASP A 321 -7.91 -11.97 10.77
C ASP A 321 -8.04 -11.36 9.37
N PHE A 322 -6.93 -10.82 8.83
CA PHE A 322 -6.89 -10.09 7.58
C PHE A 322 -6.05 -10.77 6.51
N HIS A 323 -5.54 -11.97 6.80
CA HIS A 323 -4.90 -12.77 5.78
C HIS A 323 -5.96 -13.25 4.79
N ARG A 324 -5.71 -12.99 3.51
CA ARG A 324 -6.59 -13.47 2.43
C ARG A 324 -6.04 -14.80 1.99
N GLU A 325 -6.88 -15.83 1.98
CA GLU A 325 -6.50 -17.13 1.44
C GLU A 325 -5.85 -16.94 0.06
N HIS A 326 -4.72 -17.62 -0.15
CA HIS A 326 -4.11 -17.72 -1.47
C HIS A 326 -5.04 -18.53 -2.36
N HIS A 327 -6.05 -17.88 -2.95
CA HIS A 327 -6.75 -18.46 -4.09
C HIS A 327 -5.71 -18.79 -5.16
N ILE A 328 -5.89 -19.92 -5.84
CA ILE A 328 -5.07 -20.33 -6.97
C ILE A 328 -4.99 -19.13 -7.91
N THR A 329 -3.83 -18.46 -7.91
CA THR A 329 -3.64 -17.30 -8.77
C THR A 329 -3.59 -17.86 -10.18
N PRO A 330 -4.46 -17.42 -11.11
CA PRO A 330 -4.33 -17.77 -12.51
C PRO A 330 -2.89 -17.51 -12.97
N SER A 331 -2.43 -18.28 -13.96
CA SER A 331 -1.12 -18.02 -14.60
C SER A 331 -0.95 -16.52 -14.86
N LEU A 332 0.21 -15.95 -14.51
CA LEU A 332 0.46 -14.52 -14.69
C LEU A 332 0.31 -14.14 -16.16
N SER A 333 0.65 -15.04 -17.09
CA SER A 333 0.43 -14.89 -18.54
C SER A 333 -1.04 -14.64 -18.95
N LYS A 334 -2.02 -15.05 -18.11
CA LYS A 334 -3.45 -14.79 -18.36
C LYS A 334 -3.94 -13.46 -17.80
N LEU A 335 -3.22 -12.90 -16.82
CA LEU A 335 -3.61 -11.66 -16.14
C LEU A 335 -2.87 -10.46 -16.72
N PHE A 336 -1.61 -10.63 -17.12
CA PHE A 336 -0.77 -9.57 -17.65
C PHE A 336 -0.48 -9.85 -19.12
N ASN A 337 -0.82 -8.90 -19.97
CA ASN A 337 -0.40 -8.99 -21.37
C ASN A 337 1.13 -8.77 -21.49
N PRO A 338 1.76 -9.18 -22.60
CA PRO A 338 3.21 -9.09 -22.77
C PRO A 338 3.78 -7.67 -22.58
N GLU A 339 3.08 -6.64 -23.06
CA GLU A 339 3.51 -5.24 -22.93
C GLU A 339 3.49 -4.77 -21.46
N GLN A 340 2.46 -5.16 -20.71
CA GLN A 340 2.38 -4.90 -19.27
C GLN A 340 3.50 -5.62 -18.52
N ALA A 341 3.71 -6.91 -18.81
CA ALA A 341 4.75 -7.70 -18.19
C ALA A 341 6.14 -7.11 -18.44
N GLU A 342 6.44 -6.70 -19.67
CA GLU A 342 7.70 -6.04 -20.03
C GLU A 342 7.90 -4.74 -19.23
N LYS A 343 6.88 -3.87 -19.15
CA LYS A 343 6.95 -2.63 -18.37
C LYS A 343 7.18 -2.90 -16.88
N ILE A 344 6.50 -3.89 -16.31
CA ILE A 344 6.65 -4.28 -14.91
C ILE A 344 8.06 -4.83 -14.64
N LEU A 345 8.57 -5.72 -15.49
CA LEU A 345 9.94 -6.24 -15.39
C LEU A 345 10.97 -5.12 -15.50
N SER A 346 10.73 -4.17 -16.40
CA SER A 346 11.53 -2.97 -16.54
C SER A 346 11.53 -2.15 -15.24
N VAL A 347 10.38 -1.96 -14.59
CA VAL A 347 10.29 -1.29 -13.27
C VAL A 347 11.01 -2.08 -12.16
N ILE A 348 10.86 -3.41 -12.13
CA ILE A 348 11.56 -4.27 -11.15
C ILE A 348 13.07 -4.05 -11.24
N LYS A 349 13.63 -3.97 -12.45
CA LYS A 349 15.06 -3.66 -12.65
C LYS A 349 15.46 -2.32 -12.02
N ARG A 350 14.69 -1.25 -12.24
CA ARG A 350 14.98 0.07 -11.61
C ARG A 350 14.88 0.00 -10.10
N VAL A 351 13.92 -0.75 -9.55
CA VAL A 351 13.79 -0.92 -8.09
C VAL A 351 14.98 -1.67 -7.51
N SER A 352 15.47 -2.72 -8.18
CA SER A 352 16.71 -3.41 -7.81
C SER A 352 17.89 -2.43 -7.76
N GLU A 353 18.09 -1.64 -8.83
CA GLU A 353 19.14 -0.62 -8.91
C GLU A 353 19.04 0.40 -7.75
N LEU A 354 17.84 0.89 -7.46
CA LEU A 354 17.59 1.82 -6.35
C LEU A 354 17.92 1.21 -4.98
N LEU A 355 17.51 -0.03 -4.72
CA LEU A 355 17.79 -0.73 -3.46
C LEU A 355 19.30 -0.91 -3.27
N VAL A 356 20.00 -1.38 -4.30
CA VAL A 356 21.45 -1.60 -4.27
C VAL A 356 22.21 -0.28 -4.09
N GLN A 357 21.81 0.78 -4.81
CA GLN A 357 22.41 2.11 -4.67
C GLN A 357 22.33 2.66 -3.23
N HIS A 358 21.24 2.34 -2.53
CA HIS A 358 21.03 2.74 -1.12
C HIS A 358 21.56 1.70 -0.12
N ARG A 359 22.35 0.71 -0.58
CA ARG A 359 22.91 -0.38 0.24
C ARG A 359 21.86 -1.17 1.02
N LEU A 360 20.66 -1.27 0.46
CA LEU A 360 19.59 -2.11 0.97
C LEU A 360 19.65 -3.48 0.34
N ARG A 361 19.05 -4.46 1.03
CA ARG A 361 18.88 -5.80 0.50
C ARG A 361 18.06 -5.76 -0.79
N ASP A 362 18.56 -6.37 -1.85
CA ASP A 362 17.83 -6.48 -3.10
C ASP A 362 16.76 -7.58 -3.02
N CYS A 363 15.55 -7.17 -2.63
CA CYS A 363 14.41 -8.06 -2.53
C CYS A 363 13.90 -8.59 -3.88
N THR A 364 14.30 -7.97 -4.99
CA THR A 364 13.83 -8.41 -6.32
C THR A 364 14.40 -9.77 -6.71
N SER A 365 15.51 -10.19 -6.10
CA SER A 365 16.10 -11.52 -6.26
C SER A 365 15.19 -12.66 -5.80
N PHE A 366 14.19 -12.38 -4.94
CA PHE A 366 13.19 -13.37 -4.49
C PHE A 366 11.95 -13.43 -5.37
N PHE A 367 11.83 -12.57 -6.38
CA PHE A 367 10.62 -12.49 -7.19
C PHE A 367 10.54 -13.67 -8.16
N ASN A 368 9.53 -14.53 -7.96
CA ASN A 368 9.20 -15.60 -8.89
C ASN A 368 8.16 -15.13 -9.93
N TYR A 369 8.50 -15.28 -11.20
CA TYR A 369 7.65 -14.94 -12.34
C TYR A 369 7.67 -16.02 -13.43
N ILE A 370 7.94 -17.28 -13.06
CA ILE A 370 7.97 -18.43 -13.99
C ILE A 370 6.69 -18.51 -14.83
N THR A 371 5.53 -18.25 -14.22
CA THR A 371 4.22 -18.32 -14.88
C THR A 371 3.90 -17.14 -15.81
N LEU A 372 4.86 -16.24 -16.09
CA LEU A 372 4.71 -15.25 -17.16
C LEU A 372 4.94 -15.84 -18.55
N PHE A 373 5.70 -16.94 -18.64
CA PHE A 373 6.15 -17.52 -19.91
C PHE A 373 5.55 -18.90 -20.21
N ASP A 374 4.60 -19.34 -19.37
CA ASP A 374 3.83 -20.57 -19.52
C ASP A 374 2.63 -20.42 -20.45
#